data_AF-A0A175W9U1-F1
#
_entry.id   AF-A0A175W9U1-F1
#
_cell.length_a   1.000
_cell.length_b   1.000
_cell.length_c   1.000
_cell.angle_alpha   90.00
_cell.angle_beta   90.00
_cell.angle_gamma   90.00
#
_symmetry.space_group_name_H-M   'P 1'
#
loop_
_entity.id
_entity.type
_entity.pdbx_description
1 polymer ?
#
loop_
_entity_poly.entity_id
_entity_poly.type
_entity_poly.pdbx_seq_one_letter_code
_entity_poly.pdbx_strand_id
1 'polypeptide(L)'
;MTVTEKIEQFFTGRPSSNVPGHTLARLINSKPQTGQELWGLNMAMHYGQGTVAAVIRGVASYYGLRGPFTDFMFIGVRLMIDQALENWTGVGAPPWTWPVSEQVVDLLHKGVYAFVTGYLTDRWLQ
;
A
#
# COMPACT_ATOMS: atom_id res chain seq x y z
N MET A 1 8.32 1.06 0.13
CA MET A 1 9.17 2.17 -0.33
C MET A 1 8.90 2.38 -1.80
N THR A 2 7.98 3.30 -2.04
CA THR A 2 7.67 3.88 -3.34
C THR A 2 8.34 5.25 -3.44
N VAL A 3 8.36 5.83 -4.65
CA VAL A 3 8.92 7.18 -4.89
C VAL A 3 8.22 8.23 -4.04
N THR A 4 6.88 8.16 -3.91
CA THR A 4 6.09 9.11 -3.12
C THR A 4 6.42 9.05 -1.62
N GLU A 5 6.75 7.86 -1.09
CA GLU A 5 7.23 7.72 0.29
C GLU A 5 8.59 8.41 0.47
N LYS A 6 9.49 8.31 -0.50
CA LYS A 6 10.81 8.98 -0.40
C LYS A 6 10.71 10.50 -0.49
N ILE A 7 9.79 11.02 -1.32
CA ILE A 7 9.50 12.46 -1.38
C ILE A 7 8.95 12.93 -0.04
N GLU A 8 7.97 12.23 0.53
CA GLU A 8 7.40 12.59 1.82
C GLU A 8 8.44 12.56 2.94
N GLN A 9 9.24 11.49 3.03
CA GLN A 9 10.29 11.35 4.04
C GLN A 9 11.37 12.43 3.94
N PHE A 10 11.65 12.94 2.74
CA PHE A 10 12.56 14.08 2.57
C PHE A 10 12.04 15.34 3.29
N PHE A 11 10.73 15.57 3.28
CA PHE A 11 10.11 16.74 3.92
C PHE A 11 9.79 16.53 5.40
N THR A 12 9.46 15.31 5.81
CA THR A 12 9.02 15.02 7.20
C THR A 12 10.13 14.47 8.08
N GLY A 13 11.21 13.96 7.49
CA GLY A 13 12.25 13.22 8.21
C GLY A 13 11.79 11.86 8.74
N ARG A 14 10.59 11.38 8.39
CA ARG A 14 10.06 10.11 8.91
C ARG A 14 10.92 8.93 8.43
N PRO A 15 11.26 7.96 9.30
CA PRO A 15 11.96 6.76 8.85
C PRO A 15 11.07 5.90 7.94
N SER A 16 11.70 5.00 7.19
CA SER A 16 10.96 4.00 6.40
C SER A 16 10.27 2.99 7.32
N SER A 17 9.01 2.67 7.02
CA SER A 17 8.29 1.58 7.70
C SER A 17 8.82 0.22 7.24
N ASN A 18 8.97 -0.68 8.22
CA ASN A 18 9.29 -2.10 8.01
C ASN A 18 8.08 -3.01 8.26
N VAL A 19 6.91 -2.45 8.56
CA VAL A 19 5.67 -3.22 8.80
C VAL A 19 5.38 -4.18 7.65
N PRO A 20 5.39 -3.77 6.36
CA PRO A 20 5.14 -4.71 5.26
C PRO A 20 6.17 -5.85 5.23
N GLY A 21 7.46 -5.56 5.39
CA GLY A 21 8.50 -6.59 5.45
C GLY A 21 8.29 -7.61 6.57
N HIS A 22 7.91 -7.16 7.77
CA HIS A 22 7.58 -8.04 8.89
C HIS A 22 6.28 -8.82 8.67
N THR A 23 5.26 -8.22 8.05
CA THR A 23 4.02 -8.89 7.67
C THR A 23 4.31 -10.03 6.70
N LEU A 24 5.10 -9.80 5.65
CA LEU A 24 5.50 -10.88 4.76
C LEU A 24 6.29 -11.95 5.49
N ALA A 25 7.26 -11.57 6.31
CA ALA A 25 8.04 -12.52 7.10
C ALA A 25 7.14 -13.45 7.91
N ARG A 26 6.07 -12.92 8.54
CA ARG A 26 5.07 -13.73 9.24
C ARG A 26 4.25 -14.61 8.31
N LEU A 27 3.78 -14.09 7.17
CA LEU A 27 2.98 -14.84 6.19
C LEU A 27 3.71 -16.05 5.62
N ILE A 28 5.02 -15.92 5.35
CA ILE A 28 5.84 -16.99 4.77
C ILE A 28 6.72 -17.71 5.80
N ASN A 29 6.49 -17.46 7.10
CA ASN A 29 7.28 -18.02 8.21
C ASN A 29 8.81 -17.84 8.04
N SER A 30 9.21 -16.68 7.53
CA SER A 30 10.61 -16.27 7.37
C SER A 30 11.09 -15.47 8.59
N LYS A 31 12.40 -15.53 8.85
CA LYS A 31 13.07 -14.76 9.91
C LYS A 31 14.21 -13.95 9.29
N PRO A 32 13.98 -12.72 8.80
CA PRO A 32 15.05 -11.90 8.23
C PRO A 32 16.14 -11.66 9.28
N GLN A 33 17.38 -12.02 8.96
CA GLN A 33 18.55 -11.92 9.82
C GLN A 33 19.29 -10.58 9.62
N THR A 34 19.10 -9.94 8.48
CA THR A 34 19.77 -8.68 8.13
C THR A 34 18.77 -7.59 7.75
N GLY A 35 19.19 -6.33 7.87
CA GLY A 35 18.40 -5.20 7.39
C GLY A 35 18.14 -5.26 5.88
N GLN A 36 19.07 -5.85 5.11
CA GLN A 36 18.92 -6.03 3.66
C GLN A 36 17.84 -7.07 3.31
N GLU A 37 17.76 -8.17 4.06
CA GLU A 37 16.71 -9.17 3.90
C GLU A 37 15.33 -8.58 4.22
N LEU A 38 15.23 -7.85 5.33
CA LEU A 38 13.99 -7.17 5.70
C LEU A 38 13.58 -6.13 4.65
N TRP A 39 14.54 -5.37 4.11
CA TRP A 39 14.29 -4.44 3.01
C TRP A 39 13.76 -5.16 1.76
N GLY A 40 14.34 -6.31 1.40
CA GLY A 40 13.86 -7.14 0.29
C GLY A 40 12.41 -7.61 0.49
N LEU A 41 12.08 -8.10 1.68
CA LEU A 41 10.70 -8.47 2.04
C LEU A 41 9.75 -7.26 2.01
N ASN A 42 10.23 -6.11 2.46
CA ASN A 42 9.47 -4.87 2.40
C ASN A 42 9.14 -4.52 0.94
N MET A 43 10.12 -4.61 0.03
CA MET A 43 9.90 -4.33 -1.39
C MET A 43 8.96 -5.33 -2.04
N ALA A 44 9.12 -6.61 -1.73
CA ALA A 44 8.22 -7.65 -2.20
C ALA A 44 6.75 -7.36 -1.82
N MET A 45 6.48 -6.88 -0.59
CA MET A 45 5.13 -6.49 -0.20
C MET A 45 4.62 -5.27 -0.91
N HIS A 46 5.41 -4.19 -0.95
CA HIS A 46 4.98 -2.95 -1.58
C HIS A 46 4.64 -3.16 -3.07
N TYR A 47 5.48 -3.87 -3.80
CA TYR A 47 5.23 -4.16 -5.22
C TYR A 47 4.19 -5.27 -5.41
N GLY A 48 4.17 -6.30 -4.57
CA GLY A 48 3.24 -7.42 -4.66
C GLY A 48 1.80 -6.99 -4.37
N GLN A 49 1.56 -6.36 -3.22
CA GLN A 49 0.23 -5.85 -2.86
C GLN A 49 -0.22 -4.74 -3.82
N GLY A 50 0.70 -3.87 -4.25
CA GLY A 50 0.43 -2.90 -5.31
C GLY A 50 -0.07 -3.59 -6.58
N THR A 51 0.70 -4.54 -7.12
CA THR A 51 0.32 -5.27 -8.34
C THR A 51 -1.04 -5.94 -8.22
N VAL A 52 -1.30 -6.66 -7.13
CA VAL A 52 -2.60 -7.32 -6.89
C VAL A 52 -3.74 -6.30 -6.81
N ALA A 53 -3.53 -5.19 -6.09
CA ALA A 53 -4.52 -4.12 -6.01
C ALA A 53 -4.77 -3.48 -7.40
N ALA A 54 -3.72 -3.27 -8.20
CA ALA A 54 -3.85 -2.73 -9.55
C ALA A 54 -4.65 -3.65 -10.48
N VAL A 55 -4.50 -4.97 -10.37
CA VAL A 55 -5.33 -5.94 -11.08
C VAL A 55 -6.81 -5.77 -10.69
N ILE A 56 -7.11 -5.63 -9.40
CA ILE A 56 -8.49 -5.38 -8.93
C ILE A 56 -9.04 -4.08 -9.54
N ARG A 57 -8.25 -3.00 -9.54
CA ARG A 57 -8.65 -1.72 -10.16
C ARG A 57 -8.85 -1.83 -11.67
N GLY A 58 -8.01 -2.62 -12.35
CA GLY A 58 -8.12 -2.90 -13.78
C GLY A 58 -9.39 -3.68 -14.13
N VAL A 59 -9.73 -4.70 -13.34
CA VAL A 59 -11.01 -5.41 -13.47
C VAL A 59 -12.19 -4.45 -13.28
N ALA A 60 -12.12 -3.56 -12.29
CA ALA A 60 -13.13 -2.51 -12.11
C ALA A 60 -13.27 -1.62 -13.36
N SER A 61 -12.15 -1.13 -13.93
CA SER A 61 -12.16 -0.35 -15.19
C SER A 61 -12.78 -1.11 -16.36
N TYR A 62 -12.46 -2.40 -16.49
CA TYR A 62 -12.98 -3.27 -17.55
C TYR A 62 -14.50 -3.38 -17.49
N TYR A 63 -15.07 -3.47 -16.27
CA TYR A 63 -16.51 -3.49 -16.04
C TYR A 63 -17.17 -2.10 -15.95
N GLY A 64 -16.47 -1.04 -16.37
CA GLY A 64 -17.02 0.32 -16.45
C GLY A 64 -17.04 1.10 -15.14
N LEU A 65 -16.51 0.56 -14.05
CA LEU A 65 -16.25 1.32 -12.83
C LEU A 65 -15.00 2.17 -13.05
N ARG A 66 -15.21 3.43 -13.44
CA ARG A 66 -14.17 4.35 -13.89
C ARG A 66 -14.30 5.72 -13.24
N GLY A 67 -13.22 6.49 -13.31
CA GLY A 67 -13.18 7.88 -12.89
C GLY A 67 -13.00 8.07 -11.37
N PRO A 68 -13.02 9.33 -10.93
CA PRO A 68 -12.53 9.71 -9.61
C PRO A 68 -13.35 9.14 -8.44
N PHE A 69 -14.62 8.79 -8.66
CA PHE A 69 -15.42 8.14 -7.63
C PHE A 69 -14.99 6.69 -7.39
N THR A 70 -14.68 5.95 -8.45
CA THR A 70 -14.10 4.60 -8.32
C THR A 70 -12.72 4.68 -7.68
N ASP A 71 -11.91 5.67 -8.04
CA ASP A 71 -10.58 5.85 -7.46
C ASP A 71 -10.65 6.16 -5.96
N PHE A 72 -11.58 7.03 -5.55
CA PHE A 72 -11.85 7.31 -4.13
C PHE A 72 -12.23 6.03 -3.36
N MET A 73 -13.16 5.23 -3.89
CA MET A 73 -13.54 3.95 -3.28
C MET A 73 -12.37 2.96 -3.23
N PHE A 74 -11.49 3.00 -4.23
CA PHE A 74 -10.33 2.13 -4.33
C PHE A 74 -9.23 2.45 -3.29
N ILE A 75 -9.18 3.68 -2.75
CA ILE A 75 -8.35 3.99 -1.56
C ILE A 75 -8.74 3.07 -0.40
N GLY A 76 -10.05 2.88 -0.17
CA GLY A 76 -10.59 1.98 0.85
C GLY A 76 -10.18 0.53 0.62
N VAL A 77 -10.23 0.05 -0.63
CA VAL A 77 -9.74 -1.29 -1.00
C VAL A 77 -8.26 -1.44 -0.67
N ARG A 78 -7.44 -0.46 -1.01
CA ARG A 78 -6.00 -0.48 -0.72
C ARG A 78 -5.72 -0.50 0.77
N LEU A 79 -6.43 0.31 1.57
CA LEU A 79 -6.33 0.29 3.03
C LEU A 79 -6.71 -1.07 3.60
N MET A 80 -7.82 -1.65 3.15
CA MET A 80 -8.31 -2.93 3.64
C MET A 80 -7.34 -4.08 3.37
N ILE A 81 -6.62 -4.06 2.23
CA ILE A 81 -5.58 -5.07 1.94
C ILE A 81 -4.44 -5.01 2.97
N ASP A 82 -3.96 -3.81 3.31
CA ASP A 82 -2.91 -3.65 4.33
C ASP A 82 -3.45 -4.08 5.69
N GLN A 83 -4.58 -3.52 6.10
CA GLN A 83 -5.14 -3.78 7.43
C GLN A 83 -5.55 -5.23 7.64
N ALA A 84 -5.99 -5.93 6.60
CA ALA A 84 -6.24 -7.37 6.70
C ALA A 84 -4.95 -8.12 6.98
N LEU A 85 -3.89 -7.92 6.18
CA LEU A 85 -2.65 -8.71 6.30
C LEU A 85 -1.82 -8.33 7.53
N GLU A 86 -1.66 -7.03 7.79
CA GLU A 86 -0.84 -6.52 8.88
C GLU A 86 -1.45 -6.86 10.24
N ASN A 87 -2.76 -6.70 10.42
CA ASN A 87 -3.42 -7.03 11.69
C ASN A 87 -3.61 -8.54 11.85
N TRP A 88 -3.89 -9.29 10.77
CA TRP A 88 -4.00 -10.75 10.85
C TRP A 88 -2.68 -11.41 11.27
N THR A 89 -1.55 -10.85 10.84
CA THR A 89 -0.21 -11.33 11.25
C THR A 89 0.22 -10.82 12.63
N GLY A 90 -0.55 -9.93 13.25
CA GLY A 90 -0.20 -9.27 14.52
C GLY A 90 1.02 -8.33 14.42
N VAL A 91 1.39 -7.91 13.21
CA VAL A 91 2.49 -6.96 12.97
C VAL A 91 1.98 -5.51 13.01
N GLY A 92 0.77 -5.28 12.48
CA GLY A 92 0.11 -3.99 12.48
C GLY A 92 -0.71 -3.73 13.74
N ALA A 93 -1.32 -2.54 13.75
CA ALA A 93 -2.37 -2.16 14.68
C ALA A 93 -3.45 -1.39 13.90
N PRO A 94 -4.71 -1.33 14.38
CA PRO A 94 -5.76 -0.62 13.67
C PRO A 94 -5.42 0.87 13.44
N PRO A 95 -5.72 1.48 12.27
CA PRO A 95 -5.20 2.80 11.91
C PRO A 95 -5.60 3.93 12.86
N TRP A 96 -6.78 3.85 13.46
CA TRP A 96 -7.28 4.83 14.44
C TRP A 96 -6.52 4.80 15.77
N THR A 97 -5.60 3.85 15.97
CA THR A 97 -4.70 3.81 17.14
C THR A 97 -3.38 4.54 16.88
N TRP A 98 -3.09 4.89 15.62
CA TRP A 98 -1.85 5.58 15.24
C TRP A 98 -1.96 7.09 15.46
N PRO A 99 -0.83 7.81 15.57
CA PRO A 99 -0.83 9.27 15.50
C PRO A 99 -1.55 9.77 14.25
N VAL A 100 -2.36 10.82 14.38
CA VAL A 100 -3.14 11.40 13.26
C VAL A 100 -2.25 11.78 12.08
N SER A 101 -1.03 12.23 12.33
CA SER A 101 -0.05 12.55 11.29
C SER A 101 0.29 11.32 10.43
N GLU A 102 0.45 10.14 11.03
CA GLU A 102 0.71 8.90 10.29
C GLU A 102 -0.51 8.43 9.51
N GLN A 103 -1.71 8.59 10.07
CA GLN A 103 -2.96 8.32 9.36
C GLN A 103 -3.08 9.19 8.10
N VAL A 104 -2.80 10.48 8.22
CA VAL A 104 -2.82 11.43 7.08
C VAL A 104 -1.81 11.01 6.02
N VAL A 105 -0.58 10.68 6.41
CA VAL A 105 0.44 10.23 5.44
C VAL A 105 0.01 8.95 4.73
N ASP A 106 -0.52 7.97 5.47
CA ASP A 106 -0.96 6.71 4.88
C ASP A 106 -2.10 6.90 3.86
N LEU A 107 -3.07 7.75 4.21
CA LEU A 107 -4.16 8.16 3.31
C LEU A 107 -3.64 8.87 2.06
N LEU A 108 -2.64 9.75 2.19
CA LEU A 108 -2.05 10.46 1.05
C LEU A 108 -1.35 9.50 0.09
N HIS A 109 -0.52 8.58 0.61
CA HIS A 109 0.19 7.60 -0.23
C HIS A 109 -0.79 6.70 -0.99
N LYS A 110 -1.85 6.24 -0.31
CA LYS A 110 -2.88 5.39 -0.92
C LYS A 110 -3.78 6.18 -1.87
N GLY A 111 -4.02 7.45 -1.59
CA GLY A 111 -4.68 8.38 -2.51
C GLY A 111 -3.91 8.53 -3.81
N VAL A 112 -2.63 8.92 -3.75
CA VAL A 112 -1.77 9.03 -4.93
C VAL A 112 -1.74 7.71 -5.71
N TYR A 113 -1.55 6.60 -5.01
CA TYR A 113 -1.58 5.28 -5.62
C TYR A 113 -2.90 4.99 -6.35
N ALA A 114 -4.04 5.25 -5.72
CA ALA A 114 -5.35 4.97 -6.27
C ALA A 114 -5.64 5.79 -7.53
N PHE A 115 -5.41 7.11 -7.50
CA PHE A 115 -5.67 7.99 -8.65
C PHE A 115 -4.71 7.73 -9.82
N VAL A 116 -3.43 7.45 -9.55
CA VAL A 116 -2.47 7.10 -10.62
C VAL A 116 -2.84 5.76 -11.26
N THR A 117 -3.12 4.75 -10.43
CA THR A 117 -3.51 3.42 -10.92
C THR A 117 -4.81 3.51 -11.72
N GLY A 118 -5.81 4.22 -11.20
CA GLY A 118 -7.10 4.42 -11.86
C GLY A 118 -7.00 5.14 -13.19
N TYR A 119 -6.22 6.23 -13.26
CA TYR A 119 -5.93 6.91 -14.52
C TYR A 119 -5.32 5.97 -15.56
N LEU A 120 -4.33 5.17 -15.17
CA LEU A 120 -3.66 4.24 -16.09
C LEU A 120 -4.60 3.12 -16.53
N THR A 121 -5.33 2.49 -15.61
CA THR A 121 -6.24 1.38 -15.95
C THR A 121 -7.41 1.86 -16.80
N ASP A 122 -7.99 3.01 -16.48
CA ASP A 122 -9.08 3.60 -17.28
C ASP A 122 -8.60 4.04 -18.66
N ARG A 123 -7.33 4.46 -18.81
CA ARG A 123 -6.76 4.85 -20.09
C ARG A 123 -6.36 3.67 -20.97
N TRP A 124 -5.87 2.59 -20.36
CA TRP A 124 -5.36 1.42 -21.11
C TRP A 124 -6.43 0.39 -21.43
N LEU A 125 -7.52 0.33 -20.65
CA LEU A 125 -8.64 -0.60 -20.86
C LEU A 125 -9.84 0.08 -21.55
N GLN A 126 -9.58 1.20 -22.21
CA GLN A 126 -10.59 1.96 -22.96
C GLN A 126 -11.11 1.20 -24.17
#